data_AF-A0A382JKC0-F1
#
_entry.id   AF-A0A382JKC0-F1
#
_cell.length_a   1.000
_cell.length_b   1.000
_cell.length_c   1.000
_cell.angle_alpha   90.00
_cell.angle_beta   90.00
_cell.angle_gamma   90.00
#
_symmetry.space_group_name_H-M   'P 1'
#
loop_
_entity.id
_entity.type
_entity.pdbx_description
1 polymer ?
#
loop_
_entity_poly.entity_id
_entity_poly.type
_entity_poly.pdbx_seq_one_letter_code
_entity_poly.pdbx_strand_id
1 'polypeptide(L)'
;GGFWSKEGIIAETWAACLHEEPLMFVPALLVLATAGMTGFYMTRMWLMTFAGPPKSEVVGHVHEATPWIKEPLIILTIITAIGGFGLALFGAAEYLGDPGYDHLSFHGVLDTLEHAFVPDDANLRLVGWTTILIAMVIGPVMASRIHGGRLIDGVEANPLVSWLVDLSSRFGSQDVSELADSQLAEALQRRLYFDDLYEMALAKTAIPLAGLSAWFDKNVIDGVIKQIESNSSSGSVQVRRITTGSARDYILMAAVGMLSIFALLWGVSA
;
A
#
# COMPACT_ATOMS: atom_id res chain seq x y z
N GLY A 1 10.35 -14.29 -14.27
CA GLY A 1 10.32 -13.45 -13.05
C GLY A 1 9.75 -14.17 -11.84
N GLY A 2 8.43 -14.16 -11.68
CA GLY A 2 7.76 -14.48 -10.40
C GLY A 2 8.02 -15.87 -9.80
N PHE A 3 8.21 -16.90 -10.62
CA PHE A 3 8.54 -18.27 -10.17
C PHE A 3 9.78 -18.28 -9.28
N TRP A 4 10.89 -17.75 -9.77
CA TRP A 4 12.20 -17.73 -9.11
C TRP A 4 12.22 -16.97 -7.76
N SER A 5 11.29 -16.04 -7.55
CA SER A 5 11.19 -15.28 -6.31
C SER A 5 10.14 -15.83 -5.34
N LYS A 6 9.04 -16.43 -5.85
CA LYS A 6 7.92 -16.89 -5.02
C LYS A 6 8.08 -18.34 -4.55
N GLU A 7 8.63 -19.23 -5.38
CA GLU A 7 8.76 -20.65 -5.03
C GLU A 7 9.67 -20.85 -3.83
N GLY A 8 10.79 -20.11 -3.74
CA GLY A 8 11.71 -20.21 -2.60
C GLY A 8 11.03 -19.88 -1.27
N ILE A 9 10.21 -18.84 -1.22
CA ILE A 9 9.47 -18.45 -0.01
C ILE A 9 8.46 -19.55 0.39
N ILE A 10 7.78 -20.13 -0.60
CA ILE A 10 6.79 -21.20 -0.36
C ILE A 10 7.50 -22.46 0.13
N ALA A 11 8.59 -22.85 -0.52
CA ALA A 11 9.41 -23.99 -0.12
C ALA A 11 9.93 -23.81 1.32
N GLU A 12 10.49 -22.64 1.66
CA GLU A 12 11.02 -22.37 3.00
C GLU A 12 9.93 -22.37 4.09
N THR A 13 8.77 -21.78 3.79
CA THR A 13 7.63 -21.78 4.73
C THR A 13 7.16 -23.21 5.01
N TRP A 14 7.17 -24.09 4.00
CA TRP A 14 6.84 -25.50 4.17
C TRP A 14 7.97 -26.30 4.82
N ALA A 15 9.23 -25.98 4.54
CA ALA A 15 10.40 -26.58 5.17
C ALA A 15 10.35 -26.39 6.69
N ALA A 16 10.19 -25.14 7.14
CA ALA A 16 10.12 -24.84 8.56
C ALA A 16 8.82 -25.37 9.23
N CYS A 17 7.71 -25.53 8.48
CA CYS A 17 6.53 -26.22 8.99
C CYS A 17 6.76 -27.72 9.22
N LEU A 18 7.52 -28.39 8.34
CA LEU A 18 7.75 -29.83 8.41
C LEU A 18 8.86 -30.20 9.39
N HIS A 19 9.88 -29.34 9.51
CA HIS A 19 11.12 -29.66 10.23
C HIS A 19 11.27 -28.92 11.56
N GLU A 20 10.66 -27.75 11.75
CA GLU A 20 10.87 -26.92 12.94
C GLU A 20 9.60 -26.78 13.80
N GLU A 21 8.59 -26.07 13.29
CA GLU A 21 7.46 -25.58 14.08
C GLU A 21 6.12 -25.96 13.44
N PRO A 22 5.38 -26.94 13.98
CA PRO A 22 4.08 -27.38 13.43
C PRO A 22 3.03 -26.27 13.37
N LEU A 23 3.17 -25.22 14.19
CA LEU A 23 2.31 -24.04 14.17
C LEU A 23 2.38 -23.25 12.85
N MET A 24 3.47 -23.41 12.08
CA MET A 24 3.61 -22.80 10.76
C MET A 24 2.71 -23.40 9.69
N PHE A 25 1.98 -24.49 9.99
CA PHE A 25 1.07 -25.12 9.04
C PHE A 25 0.00 -24.16 8.50
N VAL A 26 -0.55 -23.29 9.37
CA VAL A 26 -1.58 -22.33 8.95
C VAL A 26 -1.01 -21.31 7.96
N PRO A 27 0.10 -20.59 8.26
CA PRO A 27 0.79 -19.76 7.27
C PRO A 27 1.15 -20.49 5.98
N ALA A 28 1.72 -21.71 6.07
CA ALA A 28 2.14 -22.48 4.90
C ALA A 28 0.96 -22.80 3.96
N LEU A 29 -0.17 -23.21 4.54
CA LEU A 29 -1.41 -23.46 3.80
C LEU A 29 -1.96 -22.17 3.16
N LEU A 30 -1.95 -21.05 3.89
CA LEU A 30 -2.44 -19.77 3.38
C LEU A 30 -1.61 -19.25 2.21
N VAL A 31 -0.29 -19.38 2.27
CA VAL A 31 0.60 -18.98 1.15
C VAL A 31 0.33 -19.85 -0.08
N LEU A 32 0.18 -21.17 0.10
CA LEU A 32 -0.17 -22.09 -0.99
C LEU A 32 -1.53 -21.75 -1.61
N ALA A 33 -2.56 -21.51 -0.79
CA ALA A 33 -3.88 -21.08 -1.26
C ALA A 33 -3.81 -19.73 -2.00
N THR A 34 -3.00 -18.81 -1.50
CA THR A 34 -2.78 -17.49 -2.13
C THR A 34 -2.12 -17.61 -3.49
N ALA A 35 -1.22 -18.57 -3.71
CA ALA A 35 -0.65 -18.84 -5.03
C ALA A 35 -1.73 -19.23 -6.05
N GLY A 36 -2.67 -20.09 -5.66
CA GLY A 36 -3.84 -20.45 -6.47
C GLY A 36 -4.77 -19.28 -6.75
N MET A 37 -5.11 -18.52 -5.70
CA MET A 37 -5.91 -17.31 -5.84
C MET A 37 -5.25 -16.28 -6.77
N THR A 38 -3.92 -16.21 -6.77
CA THR A 38 -3.16 -15.34 -7.67
C THR A 38 -3.33 -15.73 -9.13
N GLY A 39 -3.18 -17.01 -9.45
CA GLY A 39 -3.46 -17.53 -10.79
C GLY A 39 -4.90 -17.26 -11.21
N PHE A 40 -5.84 -17.44 -10.29
CA PHE A 40 -7.26 -17.18 -10.52
C PHE A 40 -7.55 -15.70 -10.84
N TYR A 41 -7.21 -14.76 -9.96
CA TYR A 41 -7.62 -13.35 -10.15
C TYR A 41 -6.90 -12.69 -11.33
N MET A 42 -5.65 -13.06 -11.62
CA MET A 42 -4.92 -12.52 -12.78
C MET A 42 -5.54 -13.00 -14.08
N THR A 43 -5.84 -14.29 -14.18
CA THR A 43 -6.52 -14.87 -15.35
C THR A 43 -7.91 -14.26 -15.51
N ARG A 44 -8.65 -14.11 -14.40
CA ARG A 44 -9.96 -13.46 -14.35
C ARG A 44 -9.94 -12.06 -14.96
N MET A 45 -9.00 -11.21 -14.52
CA MET A 45 -8.88 -9.84 -15.03
C MET A 45 -8.57 -9.83 -16.53
N TRP A 46 -7.65 -10.69 -16.95
CA TRP A 46 -7.27 -10.79 -18.35
C TRP A 46 -8.44 -11.22 -19.24
N LEU A 47 -9.19 -12.26 -18.84
CA LEU A 47 -10.38 -12.73 -19.56
C LEU A 47 -11.46 -11.66 -19.65
N MET A 48 -11.78 -11.00 -18.53
CA MET A 48 -12.80 -9.95 -18.49
C MET A 48 -12.46 -8.71 -19.32
N THR A 49 -11.16 -8.48 -19.57
CA THR A 49 -10.69 -7.29 -20.29
C THR A 49 -10.49 -7.56 -21.78
N PHE A 50 -9.96 -8.74 -22.14
CA PHE A 50 -9.52 -9.04 -23.51
C PHE A 50 -10.32 -10.13 -24.22
N ALA A 51 -10.91 -11.08 -23.49
CA ALA A 51 -11.62 -12.22 -24.08
C ALA A 51 -13.16 -12.07 -24.06
N GLY A 52 -13.67 -11.09 -23.31
CA GLY A 52 -15.10 -10.85 -23.16
C GLY A 52 -15.72 -9.95 -24.25
N PRO A 53 -17.06 -9.96 -24.38
CA PRO A 53 -17.77 -9.04 -25.24
C PRO A 53 -17.55 -7.57 -24.82
N PRO A 54 -17.45 -6.61 -25.77
CA PRO A 54 -17.38 -5.19 -25.43
C PRO A 54 -18.64 -4.77 -24.66
N LYS A 55 -18.43 -4.18 -23.48
CA LYS A 55 -19.53 -3.73 -22.61
C LYS A 55 -20.06 -2.34 -22.97
N SER A 56 -19.39 -1.61 -23.86
CA SER A 56 -19.78 -0.27 -24.29
C SER A 56 -19.53 -0.04 -25.78
N GLU A 57 -20.36 0.78 -26.41
CA GLU A 57 -20.25 1.12 -27.84
C GLU A 57 -18.99 1.94 -28.17
N VAL A 58 -18.39 2.58 -27.16
CA VAL A 58 -17.21 3.45 -27.28
C VAL A 58 -15.95 2.66 -27.66
N VAL A 59 -15.94 1.33 -27.44
CA VAL A 59 -14.77 0.46 -27.73
C VAL A 59 -14.36 0.55 -29.21
N GLY A 60 -15.30 0.72 -30.13
CA GLY A 60 -15.02 0.82 -31.58
C GLY A 60 -14.24 2.07 -32.00
N HIS A 61 -14.11 3.07 -31.12
CA HIS A 61 -13.37 4.30 -31.39
C HIS A 61 -12.02 4.37 -30.67
N VAL A 62 -11.67 3.38 -29.84
CA VAL A 62 -10.41 3.35 -29.10
C VAL A 62 -9.28 2.93 -30.04
N HIS A 63 -8.47 3.90 -30.43
CA HIS A 63 -7.21 3.65 -31.15
C HIS A 63 -6.05 3.97 -30.22
N GLU A 64 -4.98 3.20 -30.35
CA GLU A 64 -3.74 3.41 -29.59
C GLU A 64 -3.06 4.69 -30.10
N ALA A 65 -3.32 5.81 -29.43
CA ALA A 65 -2.97 7.15 -29.94
C ALA A 65 -1.49 7.55 -29.73
N THR A 66 -0.74 6.82 -28.89
CA THR A 66 0.62 7.20 -28.47
C THR A 66 1.64 6.10 -28.79
N PRO A 67 2.48 6.27 -29.84
CA PRO A 67 3.48 5.27 -30.25
C PRO A 67 4.50 4.91 -29.16
N TRP A 68 4.81 5.86 -28.26
CA TRP A 68 5.90 5.76 -27.28
C TRP A 68 5.57 4.92 -26.04
N ILE A 69 4.31 4.54 -25.80
CA ILE A 69 3.94 3.71 -24.62
C ILE A 69 4.50 2.29 -24.74
N LYS A 70 4.72 1.80 -25.97
CA LYS A 70 5.15 0.43 -26.25
C LYS A 70 6.61 0.19 -25.86
N GLU A 71 7.47 1.19 -26.00
CA GLU A 71 8.92 1.02 -25.79
C GLU A 71 9.25 0.67 -24.34
N PRO A 72 8.80 1.40 -23.31
CA PRO A 72 9.03 1.01 -21.92
C PRO A 72 8.41 -0.35 -21.58
N LEU A 73 7.24 -0.66 -22.13
CA LEU A 73 6.53 -1.91 -21.86
C LEU A 73 7.30 -3.12 -22.39
N ILE A 74 7.85 -3.03 -23.60
CA ILE A 74 8.67 -4.10 -24.20
C ILE A 74 9.97 -4.27 -23.41
N ILE A 75 10.65 -3.18 -23.08
CA ILE A 75 11.89 -3.22 -22.29
C ILE A 75 11.64 -3.91 -20.95
N LEU A 76 10.59 -3.50 -20.23
CA LEU A 76 10.22 -4.10 -18.94
C LEU A 76 9.83 -5.57 -19.07
N THR A 77 9.17 -5.95 -20.17
CA THR A 77 8.82 -7.34 -20.47
C THR A 77 10.07 -8.21 -20.62
N ILE A 78 11.07 -7.74 -21.38
CA ILE A 78 12.34 -8.45 -21.58
C ILE A 78 13.08 -8.58 -20.25
N ILE A 79 13.18 -7.50 -19.48
CA ILE A 79 13.80 -7.51 -18.15
C ILE A 79 13.08 -8.48 -17.21
N THR A 80 11.75 -8.53 -17.23
CA THR A 80 10.96 -9.42 -16.35
C THR A 80 11.06 -10.89 -16.76
N ALA A 81 11.14 -11.15 -18.07
CA ALA A 81 11.29 -12.48 -18.63
C ALA A 81 12.64 -13.10 -18.24
N ILE A 82 13.72 -12.34 -18.43
CA ILE A 82 15.10 -12.82 -18.22
C ILE A 82 15.56 -12.61 -16.78
N GLY A 83 15.26 -11.47 -16.18
CA GLY A 83 15.87 -11.00 -14.93
C GLY A 83 15.69 -11.96 -13.76
N GLY A 84 14.50 -12.56 -13.60
CA GLY A 84 14.29 -13.54 -12.52
C GLY A 84 15.14 -14.79 -12.66
N PHE A 85 15.28 -15.31 -13.89
CA PHE A 85 16.14 -16.46 -14.16
C PHE A 85 17.62 -16.10 -14.09
N GLY A 86 17.98 -14.93 -14.63
CA GLY A 86 19.34 -14.40 -14.54
C GLY A 86 19.81 -14.25 -13.10
N LEU A 87 18.98 -13.68 -12.23
CA LEU A 87 19.29 -13.56 -10.80
C LEU A 87 19.41 -14.93 -10.12
N ALA A 88 18.54 -15.89 -10.47
CA ALA A 88 18.64 -17.26 -9.96
C ALA A 88 19.96 -17.94 -10.38
N LEU A 89 20.43 -17.74 -11.62
CA LEU A 89 21.70 -18.30 -12.08
C LEU A 89 22.91 -17.81 -11.27
N PHE A 90 22.83 -16.59 -10.73
CA PHE A 90 23.87 -15.97 -9.91
C PHE A 90 23.70 -16.24 -8.40
N GLY A 91 22.77 -17.12 -8.01
CA GLY A 91 22.54 -17.44 -6.60
C GLY A 91 22.03 -16.26 -5.77
N ALA A 92 21.21 -15.38 -6.37
CA ALA A 92 20.75 -14.16 -5.71
C ALA A 92 19.83 -14.45 -4.51
N ALA A 93 19.12 -15.57 -4.50
CA ALA A 93 18.24 -15.93 -3.39
C ALA A 93 19.06 -16.34 -2.16
N GLU A 94 20.09 -17.14 -2.36
CA GLU A 94 21.02 -17.62 -1.34
C GLU A 94 21.86 -16.47 -0.79
N TYR A 95 22.38 -15.62 -1.67
CA TYR A 95 23.12 -14.41 -1.28
C TYR A 95 22.30 -13.44 -0.41
N LEU A 96 20.98 -13.33 -0.65
CA LEU A 96 20.10 -12.45 0.12
C LEU A 96 19.53 -13.12 1.37
N GLY A 97 19.45 -14.45 1.39
CA GLY A 97 18.77 -15.23 2.42
C GLY A 97 19.68 -15.80 3.50
N ASP A 98 20.91 -16.19 3.14
CA ASP A 98 21.83 -16.88 4.05
C ASP A 98 23.07 -15.99 4.32
N PRO A 99 23.33 -15.62 5.59
CA PRO A 99 24.53 -14.87 5.98
C PRO A 99 25.87 -15.55 5.61
N GLY A 100 25.86 -16.84 5.29
CA GLY A 100 27.05 -17.59 4.86
C GLY A 100 27.50 -17.35 3.41
N TYR A 101 26.68 -16.70 2.59
CA TYR A 101 27.00 -16.41 1.18
C TYR A 101 27.54 -14.99 1.01
N ASP A 102 28.86 -14.86 0.97
CA ASP A 102 29.52 -13.54 0.84
C ASP A 102 29.54 -12.96 -0.59
N HIS A 103 29.18 -13.74 -1.61
CA HIS A 103 29.22 -13.32 -3.01
C HIS A 103 28.20 -14.05 -3.89
N LEU A 104 27.85 -13.40 -5.01
CA LEU A 104 27.08 -14.01 -6.09
C LEU A 104 27.99 -14.95 -6.90
N SER A 105 27.61 -16.22 -6.99
CA SER A 105 28.31 -17.24 -7.77
C SER A 105 27.43 -17.78 -8.89
N PHE A 106 28.04 -18.07 -10.04
CA PHE A 106 27.32 -18.65 -11.17
C PHE A 106 27.20 -20.16 -10.99
N HIS A 107 25.99 -20.65 -10.75
CA HIS A 107 25.70 -22.07 -10.45
C HIS A 107 25.52 -22.92 -11.72
N GLY A 108 25.31 -22.29 -12.88
CA GLY A 108 25.10 -22.97 -14.15
C GLY A 108 23.64 -23.36 -14.38
N VAL A 109 23.22 -23.37 -15.65
CA VAL A 109 21.79 -23.48 -16.03
C VAL A 109 21.15 -24.78 -15.57
N LEU A 110 21.86 -25.91 -15.68
CA LEU A 110 21.32 -27.22 -15.31
C LEU A 110 21.16 -27.34 -13.80
N ASP A 111 22.14 -26.88 -13.03
CA ASP A 111 22.13 -26.90 -11.57
C ASP A 111 20.99 -26.04 -11.00
N THR A 112 20.83 -24.82 -11.53
CA THR A 112 19.73 -23.92 -11.13
C THR A 112 18.35 -24.52 -11.47
N LEU A 113 18.22 -25.24 -12.58
CA LEU A 113 16.96 -25.92 -12.94
C LEU A 113 16.70 -27.15 -12.07
N GLU A 114 17.74 -27.94 -11.79
CA GLU A 114 17.67 -29.11 -10.92
C GLU A 114 17.26 -28.71 -9.50
N HIS A 115 17.92 -27.69 -8.94
CA HIS A 115 17.58 -27.15 -7.63
C HIS A 115 16.14 -26.63 -7.55
N ALA A 116 15.67 -25.92 -8.57
CA ALA A 116 14.33 -25.30 -8.55
C ALA A 116 13.18 -26.28 -8.82
N PHE A 117 13.36 -27.28 -9.69
CA PHE A 117 12.27 -28.19 -10.09
C PHE A 117 12.38 -29.58 -9.46
N VAL A 118 13.57 -29.97 -9.02
CA VAL A 118 13.88 -31.31 -8.49
C VAL A 118 14.76 -31.19 -7.23
N PRO A 119 14.32 -30.46 -6.18
CA PRO A 119 15.09 -30.37 -4.94
C PRO A 119 15.24 -31.76 -4.31
N ASP A 120 16.36 -32.00 -3.62
CA ASP A 120 16.69 -33.30 -3.01
C ASP A 120 15.64 -33.77 -1.99
N ASP A 121 15.02 -32.83 -1.26
CA ASP A 121 13.91 -33.11 -0.36
C ASP A 121 12.62 -33.40 -1.13
N ALA A 122 12.13 -34.64 -0.99
CA ALA A 122 10.89 -35.10 -1.63
C ALA A 122 9.66 -34.29 -1.22
N ASN A 123 9.61 -33.79 0.02
CA ASN A 123 8.48 -32.99 0.51
C ASN A 123 8.47 -31.62 -0.16
N LEU A 124 9.63 -30.96 -0.25
CA LEU A 124 9.75 -29.66 -0.93
C LEU A 124 9.44 -29.76 -2.41
N ARG A 125 9.87 -30.85 -3.06
CA ARG A 125 9.54 -31.14 -4.45
C ARG A 125 8.03 -31.26 -4.67
N LEU A 126 7.34 -31.98 -3.78
CA LEU A 126 5.89 -32.14 -3.83
C LEU A 126 5.18 -30.80 -3.63
N VAL A 127 5.62 -29.99 -2.67
CA VAL A 127 5.08 -28.65 -2.41
C VAL A 127 5.26 -27.74 -3.62
N GLY A 128 6.45 -27.69 -4.21
CA GLY A 128 6.72 -26.90 -5.41
C GLY A 128 5.82 -27.30 -6.58
N TRP A 129 5.76 -28.60 -6.90
CA TRP A 129 4.87 -29.08 -7.98
C TRP A 129 3.40 -28.82 -7.70
N THR A 130 2.97 -28.97 -6.45
CA THR A 130 1.59 -28.66 -6.03
C THR A 130 1.29 -27.17 -6.19
N THR A 131 2.24 -26.31 -5.82
CA THR A 131 2.14 -24.85 -5.97
C THR A 131 2.02 -24.46 -7.43
N ILE A 132 2.93 -24.97 -8.29
CA ILE A 132 2.90 -24.75 -9.72
C ILE A 132 1.57 -25.20 -10.31
N LEU A 133 1.09 -26.41 -9.94
CA LEU A 133 -0.17 -26.94 -10.43
C LEU A 133 -1.36 -26.08 -10.00
N ILE A 134 -1.41 -25.65 -8.74
CA ILE A 134 -2.50 -24.82 -8.24
C ILE A 134 -2.48 -23.42 -8.91
N ALA A 135 -1.31 -22.80 -9.03
CA ALA A 135 -1.16 -21.45 -9.56
C ALA A 135 -1.26 -21.36 -11.10
N MET A 136 -0.65 -22.30 -11.83
CA MET A 136 -0.58 -22.28 -13.31
C MET A 136 -1.72 -23.04 -13.98
N VAL A 137 -2.35 -24.00 -13.28
CA VAL A 137 -3.40 -24.84 -13.86
C VAL A 137 -4.73 -24.61 -13.17
N ILE A 138 -4.87 -24.92 -11.88
CA ILE A 138 -6.19 -24.91 -11.21
C ILE A 138 -6.78 -23.50 -11.19
N GLY A 139 -6.01 -22.48 -10.77
CA GLY A 139 -6.47 -21.09 -10.71
C GLY A 139 -6.96 -20.58 -12.08
N PRO A 140 -6.13 -20.64 -13.14
CA PRO A 140 -6.53 -20.22 -14.48
C PRO A 140 -7.70 -21.03 -15.08
N VAL A 141 -7.75 -22.34 -14.85
CA VAL A 141 -8.87 -23.18 -15.28
C VAL A 141 -10.16 -22.76 -14.56
N MET A 142 -10.13 -22.58 -13.24
CA MET A 142 -11.28 -22.13 -12.48
C MET A 142 -11.76 -20.74 -12.95
N ALA A 143 -10.84 -19.81 -13.21
CA ALA A 143 -11.18 -18.49 -13.77
C ALA A 143 -11.84 -18.61 -15.15
N SER A 144 -11.30 -19.48 -16.00
CA SER A 144 -11.86 -19.77 -17.33
C SER A 144 -13.24 -20.40 -17.24
N ARG A 145 -13.50 -21.25 -16.25
CA ARG A 145 -14.82 -21.85 -16.06
C ARG A 145 -15.90 -20.85 -15.65
N ILE A 146 -15.54 -19.87 -14.84
CA ILE A 146 -16.51 -18.90 -14.32
C ILE A 146 -16.66 -17.70 -15.28
N HIS A 147 -15.57 -17.27 -15.92
CA HIS A 147 -15.53 -16.02 -16.68
C HIS A 147 -15.08 -16.19 -18.14
N GLY A 148 -14.65 -17.38 -18.52
CA GLY A 148 -14.36 -17.71 -19.91
C GLY A 148 -15.66 -17.89 -20.69
N GLY A 149 -15.58 -17.55 -21.97
CA GLY A 149 -16.72 -17.58 -22.88
C GLY A 149 -16.23 -17.42 -24.32
N ARG A 150 -17.13 -17.64 -25.27
CA ARG A 150 -16.84 -17.40 -26.69
C ARG A 150 -17.00 -15.91 -27.00
N LEU A 151 -16.15 -15.39 -27.88
CA LEU A 151 -16.32 -14.05 -28.45
C LEU A 151 -17.69 -13.97 -29.15
N ILE A 152 -18.26 -12.76 -29.20
CA ILE A 152 -19.47 -12.48 -29.98
C ILE A 152 -19.20 -12.77 -31.45
N ASP A 153 -20.20 -13.34 -32.14
CA ASP A 153 -20.16 -13.61 -33.58
C ASP A 153 -19.78 -12.33 -34.35
N GLY A 154 -18.66 -12.39 -35.09
CA GLY A 154 -18.13 -11.29 -35.91
C GLY A 154 -17.00 -10.47 -35.28
N VAL A 155 -16.57 -10.77 -34.04
CA VAL A 155 -15.38 -10.15 -33.43
C VAL A 155 -14.24 -11.17 -33.36
N GLU A 156 -13.14 -10.90 -34.07
CA GLU A 156 -11.95 -11.73 -34.05
C GLU A 156 -10.96 -11.24 -32.99
N ALA A 157 -10.39 -12.17 -32.21
CA ALA A 157 -9.29 -11.87 -31.31
C ALA A 157 -7.98 -11.66 -32.10
N ASN A 158 -7.06 -10.88 -31.53
CA ASN A 158 -5.70 -10.77 -32.06
C ASN A 158 -5.07 -12.17 -32.21
N PRO A 159 -4.41 -12.50 -33.34
CA PRO A 159 -3.78 -13.81 -33.58
C PRO A 159 -2.91 -14.31 -32.43
N LEU A 160 -2.16 -13.44 -31.76
CA LEU A 160 -1.29 -13.80 -30.62
C LEU A 160 -2.05 -14.32 -29.39
N VAL A 161 -3.33 -13.98 -29.30
CA VAL A 161 -4.18 -14.19 -28.12
C VAL A 161 -5.33 -15.17 -28.40
N SER A 162 -5.63 -15.41 -29.68
CA SER A 162 -6.68 -16.31 -30.14
C SER A 162 -6.64 -17.70 -29.48
N TRP A 163 -5.44 -18.29 -29.34
CA TRP A 163 -5.25 -19.60 -28.70
C TRP A 163 -5.69 -19.61 -27.24
N LEU A 164 -5.49 -18.51 -26.52
CA LEU A 164 -5.84 -18.39 -25.10
C LEU A 164 -7.35 -18.24 -24.93
N VAL A 165 -8.01 -17.51 -25.83
CA VAL A 165 -9.47 -17.41 -25.84
C VAL A 165 -10.10 -18.76 -26.16
N ASP A 166 -9.60 -19.45 -27.18
CA ASP A 166 -10.06 -20.81 -27.53
C ASP A 166 -9.89 -21.76 -26.35
N LEU A 167 -8.70 -21.77 -25.73
CA LEU A 167 -8.40 -22.58 -24.55
C LEU A 167 -9.37 -22.27 -23.39
N SER A 168 -9.64 -21.00 -23.11
CA SER A 168 -10.56 -20.61 -22.03
C SER A 168 -11.99 -21.10 -22.27
N SER A 169 -12.43 -21.12 -23.53
CA SER A 169 -13.79 -21.51 -23.92
C SER A 169 -14.04 -23.02 -23.81
N ARG A 170 -12.99 -23.84 -23.80
CA ARG A 170 -13.09 -25.31 -23.70
C ARG A 170 -13.47 -25.81 -22.31
N PHE A 171 -13.29 -24.99 -21.26
CA PHE A 171 -13.46 -25.45 -19.88
C PHE A 171 -14.91 -25.48 -19.38
N GLY A 172 -15.89 -25.12 -20.22
CA GLY A 172 -17.32 -25.10 -19.86
C GLY A 172 -17.65 -23.97 -18.87
N SER A 173 -18.94 -23.71 -18.64
CA SER A 173 -19.40 -22.66 -17.73
C SER A 173 -19.75 -23.21 -16.35
N GLN A 174 -19.30 -22.54 -15.30
CA GLN A 174 -19.70 -22.81 -13.92
C GLN A 174 -20.50 -21.63 -13.38
N ASP A 175 -21.74 -21.88 -12.98
CA ASP A 175 -22.56 -20.89 -12.30
C ASP A 175 -22.09 -20.73 -10.85
N VAL A 176 -21.89 -19.48 -10.43
CA VAL A 176 -21.45 -19.10 -9.08
C VAL A 176 -22.36 -18.04 -8.48
N SER A 177 -23.58 -17.87 -8.99
CA SER A 177 -24.54 -16.85 -8.55
C SER A 177 -24.81 -16.94 -7.05
N GLU A 178 -25.01 -18.14 -6.50
CA GLU A 178 -25.19 -18.35 -5.05
C GLU A 178 -23.99 -17.88 -4.22
N LEU A 179 -22.77 -18.07 -4.73
CA LEU A 179 -21.55 -17.61 -4.06
C LEU A 179 -21.39 -16.09 -4.19
N ALA A 180 -21.78 -15.52 -5.33
CA ALA A 180 -21.74 -14.09 -5.60
C ALA A 180 -22.70 -13.29 -4.71
N ASP A 181 -23.86 -13.86 -4.38
CA ASP A 181 -24.87 -13.27 -3.50
C ASP A 181 -24.66 -13.62 -2.02
N SER A 182 -23.55 -14.30 -1.68
CA SER A 182 -23.23 -14.69 -0.31
C SER A 182 -22.73 -13.51 0.54
N GLN A 183 -22.90 -13.61 1.86
CA GLN A 183 -22.36 -12.64 2.82
C GLN A 183 -20.84 -12.50 2.73
N LEU A 184 -20.14 -13.58 2.35
CA LEU A 184 -18.70 -13.56 2.16
C LEU A 184 -18.31 -12.73 0.95
N ALA A 185 -19.06 -12.83 -0.15
CA ALA A 185 -18.85 -11.98 -1.33
C ALA A 185 -19.11 -10.51 -1.01
N GLU A 186 -20.19 -10.20 -0.29
CA GLU A 186 -20.46 -8.83 0.19
C GLU A 186 -19.33 -8.31 1.08
N ALA A 187 -18.85 -9.12 2.03
CA ALA A 187 -17.73 -8.75 2.89
C ALA A 187 -16.45 -8.48 2.07
N LEU A 188 -16.10 -9.33 1.12
CA LEU A 188 -14.94 -9.12 0.24
C LEU A 188 -15.09 -7.87 -0.63
N GLN A 189 -16.30 -7.58 -1.14
CA GLN A 189 -16.59 -6.35 -1.90
C GLN A 189 -16.39 -5.10 -1.03
N ARG A 190 -16.77 -5.16 0.25
CA ARG A 190 -16.53 -4.10 1.24
C ARG A 190 -15.15 -4.19 1.90
N ARG A 191 -14.17 -4.84 1.26
CA ARG A 191 -12.78 -4.98 1.75
C ARG A 191 -12.69 -5.52 3.18
N LEU A 192 -13.53 -6.51 3.49
CA LEU A 192 -13.69 -7.15 4.79
C LEU A 192 -14.03 -6.17 5.93
N TYR A 193 -14.66 -5.03 5.61
CA TYR A 193 -15.02 -3.97 6.56
C TYR A 193 -13.81 -3.36 7.31
N PHE A 194 -12.58 -3.56 6.81
CA PHE A 194 -11.39 -2.97 7.42
C PHE A 194 -11.45 -1.44 7.35
N ASP A 195 -11.81 -0.88 6.20
CA ASP A 195 -11.92 0.57 6.00
C ASP A 195 -12.94 1.18 7.00
N ASP A 196 -14.10 0.55 7.17
CA ASP A 196 -15.13 0.97 8.13
C ASP A 196 -14.65 0.89 9.59
N LEU A 197 -13.89 -0.16 9.93
CA LEU A 197 -13.32 -0.34 11.27
C LEU A 197 -12.27 0.72 11.57
N TYR A 198 -11.38 1.01 10.62
CA TYR A 198 -10.39 2.07 10.73
C TYR A 198 -11.05 3.45 10.86
N GLU A 199 -12.04 3.75 10.02
CA GLU A 199 -12.80 5.00 10.12
C GLU A 199 -13.50 5.11 11.47
N MET A 200 -14.17 4.05 11.92
CA MET A 200 -14.82 4.02 13.23
C MET A 200 -13.80 4.23 14.37
N ALA A 201 -12.63 3.58 14.29
CA ALA A 201 -11.58 3.70 15.30
C ALA A 201 -11.07 5.14 15.35
N LEU A 202 -10.76 5.75 14.20
CA LEU A 202 -10.34 7.15 14.09
C LEU A 202 -11.44 8.11 14.55
N ALA A 203 -12.69 7.88 14.15
CA ALA A 203 -13.82 8.71 14.51
C ALA A 203 -14.12 8.68 16.01
N LYS A 204 -13.92 7.54 16.67
CA LYS A 204 -14.13 7.40 18.12
C LYS A 204 -12.94 7.88 18.96
N THR A 205 -11.74 7.97 18.38
CA THR A 205 -10.51 8.30 19.12
C THR A 205 -9.94 9.65 18.73
N ALA A 206 -9.53 9.82 17.48
CA ALA A 206 -8.84 11.01 17.00
C ALA A 206 -9.76 12.23 16.90
N ILE A 207 -10.99 12.08 16.37
CA ILE A 207 -11.90 13.22 16.18
C ILE A 207 -12.28 13.89 17.52
N PRO A 208 -12.67 13.17 18.58
CA PRO A 208 -12.98 13.79 19.87
C PRO A 208 -11.77 14.46 20.51
N LEU A 209 -10.58 13.85 20.39
CA LEU A 209 -9.34 14.46 20.88
C LEU A 209 -8.99 15.74 20.13
N ALA A 210 -9.17 15.76 18.81
CA ALA A 210 -9.01 16.96 18.00
C ALA A 210 -10.02 18.05 18.40
N GLY A 211 -11.28 17.67 18.65
CA GLY A 211 -12.31 18.57 19.16
C GLY A 211 -11.95 19.17 20.52
N LEU A 212 -11.41 18.36 21.44
CA LEU A 212 -10.93 18.82 22.74
C LEU A 212 -9.73 19.77 22.59
N SER A 213 -8.80 19.46 21.70
CA SER A 213 -7.65 20.33 21.42
C SER A 213 -8.08 21.67 20.83
N ALA A 214 -9.01 21.68 19.86
CA ALA A 214 -9.54 22.91 19.28
C ALA A 214 -10.34 23.74 20.30
N TRP A 215 -11.09 23.07 21.19
CA TRP A 215 -11.75 23.75 22.30
C TRP A 215 -10.74 24.37 23.27
N PHE A 216 -9.66 23.65 23.60
CA PHE A 216 -8.61 24.15 24.49
C PHE A 216 -7.92 25.38 23.89
N ASP A 217 -7.56 25.32 22.61
CA ASP A 217 -6.94 26.44 21.89
C ASP A 217 -7.85 27.69 21.91
N LYS A 218 -9.12 27.52 21.51
CA LYS A 218 -10.07 28.64 21.41
C LYS A 218 -10.47 29.26 22.75
N ASN A 219 -10.52 28.48 23.83
CA ASN A 219 -11.00 28.97 25.12
C ASN A 219 -9.87 29.35 26.07
N VAL A 220 -8.79 28.56 26.10
CA VAL A 220 -7.68 28.77 27.03
C VAL A 220 -6.61 29.64 26.39
N ILE A 221 -6.06 29.23 25.24
CA ILE A 221 -4.94 29.95 24.62
C ILE A 221 -5.42 31.33 24.14
N ASP A 222 -6.50 31.35 23.37
CA ASP A 222 -7.12 32.57 22.86
C ASP A 222 -7.60 33.50 23.99
N GLY A 223 -8.13 32.92 25.07
CA GLY A 223 -8.59 33.66 26.25
C GLY A 223 -7.43 34.36 26.96
N VAL A 224 -6.31 33.65 27.17
CA VAL A 224 -5.10 34.22 27.78
C VAL A 224 -4.54 35.34 26.92
N ILE A 225 -4.47 35.17 25.59
CA ILE A 225 -3.97 36.20 24.68
C ILE A 225 -4.83 37.47 24.76
N LYS A 226 -6.16 37.32 24.69
CA LYS A 226 -7.09 38.47 24.77
C LYS A 226 -7.01 39.18 26.11
N GLN A 227 -6.80 38.45 27.20
CA GLN A 227 -6.62 39.05 28.53
C GLN A 227 -5.33 39.89 28.62
N ILE A 228 -4.23 39.39 28.04
CA ILE A 228 -2.96 40.12 27.97
C ILE A 228 -3.12 41.39 27.13
N GLU A 229 -3.77 41.27 25.97
CA GLU A 229 -4.07 42.40 25.08
C GLU A 229 -4.95 43.46 25.76
N SER A 230 -6.01 43.05 26.47
CA SER A 230 -6.91 43.97 27.16
C SER A 230 -6.21 44.70 28.31
N ASN A 231 -5.36 44.01 29.06
CA ASN A 231 -4.60 44.60 30.15
C ASN A 231 -3.55 45.59 29.62
N SER A 232 -2.86 45.24 28.54
CA SER A 232 -1.85 46.09 27.90
C SER A 232 -2.48 47.37 27.30
N SER A 233 -3.59 47.23 26.58
CA SER A 233 -4.33 48.37 26.03
C SER A 233 -4.92 49.26 27.13
N SER A 234 -5.48 48.69 28.19
CA SER A 234 -5.98 49.44 29.35
C SER A 234 -4.86 50.21 30.06
N GLY A 235 -3.71 49.56 30.28
CA GLY A 235 -2.52 50.21 30.84
C GLY A 235 -2.04 51.35 29.96
N SER A 236 -2.02 51.16 28.64
CA SER A 236 -1.64 52.18 27.66
C SER A 236 -2.58 53.40 27.70
N VAL A 237 -3.88 53.18 27.84
CA VAL A 237 -4.86 54.27 28.00
C VAL A 237 -4.64 55.02 29.32
N GLN A 238 -4.32 54.33 30.42
CA GLN A 238 -4.00 54.98 31.69
C GLN A 238 -2.73 55.83 31.59
N VAL A 239 -1.65 55.30 31.00
CA VAL A 239 -0.41 56.04 30.77
C VAL A 239 -0.65 57.26 29.87
N ARG A 240 -1.47 57.12 28.82
CA ARG A 240 -1.82 58.23 27.93
C ARG A 240 -2.60 59.35 28.62
N ARG A 241 -3.38 59.06 29.67
CA ARG A 241 -4.08 60.09 30.45
C ARG A 241 -3.13 60.94 31.29
N ILE A 242 -1.96 60.40 31.66
CA ILE A 242 -0.93 61.14 32.41
C ILE A 242 -0.25 62.20 31.51
N THR A 243 -0.23 62.00 30.20
CA THR A 243 0.27 62.99 29.23
C THR A 243 -0.84 63.98 28.85
N THR A 244 -0.93 65.11 29.56
CA THR A 244 -2.00 66.12 29.39
C THR A 244 -1.76 67.13 28.26
N GLY A 245 -0.56 67.15 27.65
CA GLY A 245 -0.21 68.09 26.57
C GLY A 245 0.11 69.52 27.05
N SER A 246 0.00 69.79 28.36
CA SER A 246 0.29 71.08 28.99
C SER A 246 1.76 71.16 29.41
N ALA A 247 2.49 72.19 28.96
CA ALA A 247 3.90 72.39 29.32
C ALA A 247 4.14 72.50 30.84
N ARG A 248 3.17 73.03 31.59
CA ARG A 248 3.24 73.16 33.05
C ARG A 248 3.29 71.80 33.76
N ASP A 249 2.49 70.84 33.29
CA ASP A 249 2.38 69.52 33.91
C ASP A 249 3.64 68.68 33.68
N TYR A 250 4.28 68.85 32.52
CA TYR A 250 5.58 68.21 32.23
C TYR A 250 6.70 68.76 33.11
N ILE A 251 6.73 70.07 33.37
CA ILE A 251 7.73 70.68 34.27
C ILE A 251 7.54 70.15 35.69
N LEU A 252 6.29 70.05 36.17
CA LEU A 252 5.98 69.47 37.48
C LEU A 252 6.44 68.01 37.58
N MET A 253 6.13 67.19 36.58
CA MET A 253 6.55 65.78 36.53
C MET A 253 8.08 65.62 36.52
N ALA A 254 8.79 66.48 35.78
CA ALA A 254 10.25 66.47 35.74
C ALA A 254 10.87 66.85 37.10
N ALA A 255 10.31 67.87 37.78
CA ALA A 255 10.78 68.29 39.10
C ALA A 255 10.53 67.18 40.15
N VAL A 256 9.35 66.56 40.16
CA VAL A 256 9.05 65.41 41.03
C VAL A 256 9.99 64.25 40.73
N GLY A 257 10.20 63.92 39.46
CA GLY A 257 11.13 62.86 39.05
C GLY A 257 12.57 63.12 39.53
N MET A 258 13.07 64.35 39.38
CA MET A 258 14.40 64.74 39.86
C MET A 258 14.52 64.61 41.39
N LEU A 259 13.52 65.07 42.15
CA LEU A 259 13.49 64.95 43.61
C LEU A 259 13.41 63.49 44.06
N SER A 260 12.61 62.66 43.38
CA SER A 260 12.50 61.23 43.67
C SER A 260 13.82 60.49 43.40
N ILE A 261 14.50 60.78 42.29
CA ILE A 261 15.83 60.20 42.00
C ILE A 261 16.84 60.63 43.07
N PHE A 262 16.84 61.91 43.45
CA PHE A 262 17.75 62.41 44.48
C PHE A 262 17.49 61.74 45.84
N ALA A 263 16.22 61.58 46.23
CA ALA A 263 15.84 60.87 47.45
C ALA A 263 16.22 59.38 47.42
N LEU A 264 16.04 58.70 46.28
CA LEU A 264 16.48 57.32 46.09
C LEU A 264 18.00 57.19 46.19
N LEU A 265 18.75 58.09 45.56
CA LEU A 265 20.21 58.11 45.63
C LEU A 265 20.71 58.38 47.05
N TRP A 266 20.07 59.30 47.78
CA TRP A 266 20.38 59.58 49.17
C TRP A 266 20.04 58.41 50.10
N GLY A 267 18.92 57.72 49.85
CA GLY A 267 18.50 56.55 50.63
C GLY A 267 19.30 55.27 50.32
N VAL A 268 20.01 55.23 49.18
CA VAL A 268 20.93 54.14 48.80
C VAL A 268 22.37 54.44 49.25
N SER A 269 22.72 55.70 49.51
CA SER A 269 24.03 56.12 50.02
C SER A 269 24.10 56.31 51.54
N ALA A 270 22.99 56.10 52.25
CA ALA A 270 22.90 55.98 53.71
C ALA A 270 22.86 54.50 54.12
#